data_AF-A0A8J4E2V1-F1
#
_entry.id   AF-A0A8J4E2V1-F1
#
_cell.length_a   1.000
_cell.length_b   1.000
_cell.length_c   1.000
_cell.angle_alpha   90.00
_cell.angle_beta   90.00
_cell.angle_gamma   90.00
#
_symmetry.space_group_name_H-M   'P 1'
#
loop_
_entity.id
_entity.type
_entity.pdbx_description
1 polymer ?
#
loop_
_entity_poly.entity_id
_entity_poly.type
_entity_poly.pdbx_seq_one_letter_code
_entity_poly.pdbx_strand_id
1 'polypeptide(L)'
;MVRFGWVRGLLVLIGLGVMVFGIVRAVGPFHDVRAFRAVVECDRRADCFGREPGTIVARDTYTTTNTDSEGHTTTSVHYEVTWERADGRRSTRDVSKDFYAAVRAGMSVELRTWRGAVVGLEVDGGEQWFQPSVGYALGGWLFLAAMGFGILVWGLAFGFWDGWFHLFFRLFCWVFFVLLLAGATTGVLAYGFASGWALVRDVVGFLFAFGIASAMLLGSLDRW
;
A
#
# COMPACT_ATOMS: atom_id res chain seq x y z
N MET A 1 4.39 29.91 -32.78
CA MET A 1 3.48 28.79 -32.41
C MET A 1 4.08 27.38 -32.59
N VAL A 2 5.18 27.16 -33.33
CA VAL A 2 5.72 25.79 -33.58
C VAL A 2 6.46 25.16 -32.38
N ARG A 3 6.91 25.95 -31.41
CA ARG A 3 7.75 25.49 -30.28
C ARG A 3 7.02 24.68 -29.19
N PHE A 4 5.70 24.53 -29.24
CA PHE A 4 4.95 23.81 -28.19
C PHE A 4 4.58 22.36 -28.53
N GLY A 5 4.60 21.98 -29.81
CA GLY A 5 4.23 20.61 -30.22
C GLY A 5 5.21 19.55 -29.73
N TRP A 6 6.51 19.84 -29.75
CA TRP A 6 7.54 18.86 -29.37
C TRP A 6 7.53 18.55 -27.87
N VAL A 7 7.24 19.53 -26.99
CA VAL A 7 7.13 19.31 -25.54
C VAL A 7 5.97 18.39 -25.21
N ARG A 8 4.81 18.59 -25.86
CA ARG A 8 3.65 17.70 -25.71
C ARG A 8 3.98 16.29 -26.15
N GLY A 9 4.61 16.14 -27.32
CA GLY A 9 5.06 14.86 -27.83
C GLY A 9 6.02 14.16 -26.87
N LEU A 10 6.99 14.91 -26.30
CA LEU A 10 7.93 14.38 -25.32
C LEU A 10 7.23 13.89 -24.04
N LEU A 11 6.31 14.67 -23.47
CA LEU A 11 5.55 14.26 -22.28
C LEU A 11 4.71 13.01 -22.52
N VAL A 12 4.04 12.93 -23.68
CA VAL A 12 3.27 11.76 -24.09
C VAL A 12 4.17 10.53 -24.16
N LEU A 13 5.33 10.63 -24.79
CA LEU A 13 6.29 9.53 -24.89
C LEU A 13 6.85 9.11 -23.53
N ILE A 14 7.19 10.07 -22.66
CA ILE A 14 7.66 9.78 -21.30
C ILE A 14 6.57 9.10 -20.48
N GLY A 15 5.35 9.65 -20.47
CA GLY A 15 4.22 9.09 -19.73
C GLY A 15 3.90 7.68 -20.18
N LEU A 16 3.84 7.45 -21.51
CA LEU A 16 3.64 6.13 -22.09
C LEU A 16 4.76 5.15 -21.71
N GLY A 17 6.03 5.58 -21.80
CA GLY A 17 7.18 4.76 -21.45
C GLY A 17 7.17 4.33 -19.98
N VAL A 18 6.93 5.28 -19.06
CA VAL A 18 6.82 5.00 -17.62
C VAL A 18 5.64 4.08 -17.32
N MET A 19 4.49 4.31 -17.97
CA MET A 19 3.29 3.49 -17.80
C MET A 19 3.55 2.04 -18.23
N VAL A 20 4.05 1.84 -19.46
CA VAL A 20 4.36 0.50 -19.99
C VAL A 20 5.41 -0.19 -19.14
N PHE A 21 6.46 0.51 -18.74
CA PHE A 21 7.50 -0.04 -17.87
C PHE A 21 6.92 -0.49 -16.52
N GLY A 22 6.09 0.34 -15.87
CA GLY A 22 5.41 -0.03 -14.63
C GLY A 22 4.54 -1.28 -14.78
N ILE A 23 3.73 -1.35 -15.84
CA ILE A 23 2.86 -2.51 -16.12
C ILE A 23 3.69 -3.78 -16.34
N VAL A 24 4.72 -3.73 -17.19
CA VAL A 24 5.58 -4.88 -17.48
C VAL A 24 6.24 -5.39 -16.20
N ARG A 25 6.72 -4.49 -15.33
CA ARG A 25 7.34 -4.86 -14.07
C ARG A 25 6.34 -5.34 -13.01
N ALA A 26 5.07 -4.97 -13.12
CA ALA A 26 4.00 -5.45 -12.25
C ALA A 26 3.60 -6.91 -12.53
N VAL A 27 3.89 -7.48 -13.71
CA VAL A 27 3.46 -8.84 -14.11
C VAL A 27 3.93 -9.92 -13.12
N GLY A 28 5.21 -9.94 -12.76
CA GLY A 28 5.77 -10.91 -11.81
C GLY A 28 5.10 -10.82 -10.43
N PRO A 29 5.15 -9.65 -9.76
CA PRO A 29 4.46 -9.42 -8.48
C PRO A 29 2.96 -9.71 -8.53
N PHE A 30 2.30 -9.48 -9.66
CA PHE A 30 0.88 -9.80 -9.84
C PHE A 30 0.62 -11.31 -9.78
N HIS A 31 1.44 -12.12 -10.46
CA HIS A 31 1.35 -13.59 -10.36
C HIS A 31 1.62 -14.07 -8.93
N ASP A 32 2.58 -13.46 -8.25
CA ASP A 32 2.92 -13.79 -6.86
C ASP A 32 1.78 -13.43 -5.90
N VAL A 33 1.17 -12.26 -6.05
CA VAL A 33 -0.01 -11.85 -5.25
C VAL A 33 -1.21 -12.76 -5.52
N ARG A 34 -1.43 -13.18 -6.77
CA ARG A 34 -2.47 -14.18 -7.08
C ARG A 34 -2.18 -15.55 -6.46
N ALA A 35 -0.92 -15.99 -6.49
CA ALA A 35 -0.52 -17.24 -5.85
C ALA A 35 -0.70 -17.15 -4.33
N PHE A 36 -0.35 -16.03 -3.71
CA PHE A 36 -0.60 -15.77 -2.29
C PHE A 36 -2.10 -15.82 -1.97
N ARG A 37 -2.93 -15.15 -2.77
CA ARG A 37 -4.38 -15.16 -2.59
C ARG A 37 -4.97 -16.57 -2.65
N ALA A 38 -4.50 -17.41 -3.56
CA ALA A 38 -4.94 -18.80 -3.64
C ALA A 38 -4.65 -19.57 -2.35
N VAL A 39 -3.51 -19.30 -1.70
CA VAL A 39 -3.16 -19.90 -0.40
C VAL A 39 -4.05 -19.34 0.71
N VAL A 40 -4.34 -18.03 0.73
CA VAL A 40 -5.29 -17.43 1.70
C VAL A 40 -6.69 -18.03 1.57
N GLU A 41 -7.16 -18.24 0.34
CA GLU A 41 -8.48 -18.87 0.10
C GLU A 41 -8.49 -20.36 0.52
N CYS A 42 -7.36 -21.05 0.37
CA CYS A 42 -7.15 -22.41 0.84
C CYS A 42 -7.14 -22.47 2.38
N ASP A 43 -6.42 -21.55 3.04
CA ASP A 43 -6.28 -21.44 4.50
C ASP A 43 -7.63 -21.37 5.23
N ARG A 44 -8.60 -20.67 4.62
CA ARG A 44 -9.97 -20.57 5.13
C ARG A 44 -10.72 -21.92 5.18
N ARG A 45 -10.24 -22.95 4.48
CA ARG A 45 -10.87 -24.27 4.38
C ARG A 45 -10.00 -25.38 4.97
N ALA A 46 -8.68 -25.25 4.85
CA ALA A 46 -7.68 -26.19 5.30
C ALA A 46 -6.38 -25.44 5.57
N ASP A 47 -5.51 -25.93 6.44
CA ASP A 47 -4.23 -25.30 6.73
C ASP A 47 -3.26 -25.41 5.53
N CYS A 48 -3.05 -24.29 4.81
CA CYS A 48 -2.28 -24.29 3.55
C CYS A 48 -1.01 -23.43 3.62
N PHE A 49 -0.78 -22.70 4.70
CA PHE A 49 0.48 -22.01 4.94
C PHE A 49 1.53 -22.97 5.50
N GLY A 50 2.81 -22.70 5.22
CA GLY A 50 3.88 -23.42 5.88
C GLY A 50 3.96 -22.96 7.33
N ARG A 51 4.02 -23.89 8.29
CA ARG A 51 4.18 -23.59 9.72
C ARG A 51 5.62 -23.81 10.16
N GLU A 52 6.14 -22.88 10.93
CA GLU A 52 7.47 -22.98 11.54
C GLU A 52 7.38 -22.55 13.01
N PRO A 53 7.99 -23.28 13.95
CA PRO A 53 8.07 -22.82 15.34
C PRO A 53 8.99 -21.59 15.42
N GLY A 54 8.54 -20.59 16.15
CA GLY A 54 9.34 -19.42 16.52
C GLY A 54 9.26 -19.17 18.03
N THR A 55 10.09 -18.23 18.48
CA THR A 55 10.08 -17.75 19.87
C THR A 55 10.03 -16.24 19.86
N ILE A 56 9.15 -15.64 20.65
CA ILE A 56 9.16 -14.20 20.89
C ILE A 56 10.38 -13.87 21.74
N VAL A 57 11.30 -13.06 21.24
CA VAL A 57 12.54 -12.72 21.94
C VAL A 57 12.53 -11.33 22.55
N ALA A 58 11.79 -10.39 21.97
CA ALA A 58 11.65 -9.04 22.51
C ALA A 58 10.29 -8.43 22.17
N ARG A 59 9.92 -7.42 22.95
CA ARG A 59 8.70 -6.64 22.83
C ARG A 59 9.06 -5.20 23.15
N ASP A 60 8.72 -4.29 22.25
CA ASP A 60 9.02 -2.89 22.39
C ASP A 60 7.78 -2.05 22.08
N THR A 61 7.76 -0.84 22.61
CA THR A 61 6.75 0.17 22.26
C THR A 61 7.44 1.47 21.96
N TYR A 62 7.03 2.14 20.90
CA TYR A 62 7.47 3.49 20.60
C TYR A 62 6.26 4.38 20.31
N THR A 63 6.42 5.67 20.54
CA THR A 63 5.36 6.65 20.29
C THR A 63 5.75 7.54 19.13
N THR A 64 4.78 7.80 18.26
CA THR A 64 4.91 8.78 17.18
C THR A 64 3.98 9.94 17.49
N THR A 65 4.55 11.13 17.61
CA THR A 65 3.82 12.36 17.91
C THR A 65 3.71 13.19 16.64
N ASN A 66 2.49 13.40 16.16
CA ASN A 66 2.21 14.25 15.01
C ASN A 66 1.54 15.54 15.50
N THR A 67 2.12 16.68 15.15
CA THR A 67 1.53 18.01 15.42
C THR A 67 0.94 18.54 14.13
N ASP A 68 -0.34 18.90 14.14
CA ASP A 68 -1.01 19.51 12.99
C ASP A 68 -0.65 20.99 12.83
N SER A 69 -1.15 21.62 11.77
CA SER A 69 -0.92 23.04 11.48
C SER A 69 -1.53 24.00 12.51
N GLU A 70 -2.44 23.52 13.36
CA GLU A 70 -3.10 24.30 14.42
C GLU A 70 -2.39 24.14 15.77
N GLY A 71 -1.33 23.32 15.83
CA GLY A 71 -0.59 23.02 17.05
C GLY A 71 -1.20 21.89 17.86
N HIS A 72 -2.28 21.25 17.40
CA HIS A 72 -2.82 20.08 18.07
C HIS A 72 -1.89 18.89 17.88
N THR A 73 -1.59 18.23 18.99
CA THR A 73 -0.64 17.13 19.01
C THR A 73 -1.38 15.82 19.22
N THR A 74 -1.23 14.91 18.27
CA THR A 74 -1.77 13.55 18.33
C THR A 74 -0.63 12.56 18.53
N THR A 75 -0.60 11.90 19.68
CA THR A 75 0.38 10.87 20.00
C THR A 75 -0.21 9.49 19.74
N SER A 76 0.40 8.74 18.84
CA SER A 76 0.05 7.35 18.52
C SER A 76 1.08 6.40 19.13
N VAL A 77 0.62 5.33 19.79
CA VAL A 77 1.48 4.29 20.37
C VAL A 77 1.57 3.13 19.39
N HIS A 78 2.79 2.73 19.07
CA HIS A 78 3.10 1.58 18.23
C HIS A 78 3.61 0.43 19.09
N TYR A 79 3.26 -0.78 18.71
CA TYR A 79 3.57 -2.00 19.45
C TYR A 79 4.39 -2.91 18.55
N GLU A 80 5.63 -3.17 18.94
CA GLU A 80 6.59 -3.92 18.14
C GLU A 80 6.93 -5.23 18.82
N VAL A 81 6.98 -6.30 18.04
CA VAL A 81 7.34 -7.64 18.52
C VAL A 81 8.50 -8.16 17.67
N THR A 82 9.53 -8.66 18.36
CA THR A 82 10.64 -9.36 17.73
C THR A 82 10.53 -10.85 18.02
N TRP A 83 10.57 -11.66 16.98
CA TRP A 83 10.64 -13.11 17.09
C TRP A 83 11.91 -13.66 16.45
N GLU A 84 12.32 -14.82 16.92
CA GLU A 84 13.45 -15.59 16.42
C GLU A 84 12.94 -16.91 15.84
N ARG A 85 13.44 -17.25 14.65
CA ARG A 85 13.18 -18.52 13.97
C ARG A 85 14.10 -19.62 14.49
N ALA A 86 13.80 -20.87 14.13
CA ALA A 86 14.64 -22.01 14.49
C ALA A 86 16.09 -21.90 13.96
N ASP A 87 16.30 -21.15 12.87
CA ASP A 87 17.62 -20.88 12.29
C ASP A 87 18.37 -19.70 12.94
N GLY A 88 17.80 -19.10 14.00
CA GLY A 88 18.38 -17.96 14.72
C GLY A 88 18.16 -16.60 14.04
N ARG A 89 17.49 -16.53 12.88
CA ARG A 89 17.15 -15.25 12.26
C ARG A 89 16.07 -14.55 13.06
N ARG A 90 16.33 -13.29 13.39
CA ARG A 90 15.39 -12.40 14.09
C ARG A 90 14.63 -11.54 13.09
N SER A 91 13.38 -11.26 13.40
CA SER A 91 12.54 -10.35 12.62
C SER A 91 11.65 -9.57 13.56
N THR A 92 11.44 -8.30 13.21
CA THR A 92 10.78 -7.33 14.06
C THR A 92 9.69 -6.62 13.25
N ARG A 93 8.47 -6.57 13.79
CA ARG A 93 7.32 -5.93 13.14
C ARG A 93 6.37 -5.29 14.15
N ASP A 94 5.70 -4.24 13.68
CA ASP A 94 4.52 -3.69 14.31
C ASP A 94 3.38 -4.71 14.32
N VAL A 95 2.70 -4.81 15.45
CA VAL A 95 1.56 -5.68 15.69
C VAL A 95 0.40 -4.88 16.26
N SER A 96 -0.79 -5.48 16.27
CA SER A 96 -1.94 -4.91 16.97
C SER A 96 -1.70 -4.86 18.49
N LYS A 97 -2.35 -3.91 19.16
CA LYS A 97 -2.32 -3.79 20.63
C LYS A 97 -2.76 -5.08 21.33
N ASP A 98 -3.78 -5.74 20.78
CA ASP A 98 -4.35 -6.95 21.37
C ASP A 98 -3.38 -8.13 21.26
N PHE A 99 -2.74 -8.31 20.09
CA PHE A 99 -1.69 -9.31 19.92
C PHE A 99 -0.49 -9.01 20.83
N TYR A 100 -0.05 -7.75 20.89
CA TYR A 100 1.02 -7.32 21.79
C TYR A 100 0.73 -7.64 23.26
N ALA A 101 -0.50 -7.43 23.71
CA ALA A 101 -0.90 -7.71 25.09
C ALA A 101 -0.92 -9.22 25.40
N ALA A 102 -1.24 -10.06 24.41
CA ALA A 102 -1.29 -11.51 24.55
C ALA A 102 0.11 -12.17 24.61
N VAL A 103 1.08 -11.65 23.87
CA VAL A 103 2.41 -12.28 23.76
C VAL A 103 3.40 -11.86 24.85
N ARG A 104 4.37 -12.71 25.19
CA ARG A 104 5.47 -12.41 26.13
C ARG A 104 6.82 -12.87 25.57
N ALA A 105 7.91 -12.23 25.98
CA ALA A 105 9.25 -12.72 25.64
C ALA A 105 9.49 -14.12 26.25
N GLY A 106 10.13 -15.00 25.49
CA GLY A 106 10.31 -16.42 25.77
C GLY A 106 9.15 -17.32 25.35
N MET A 107 8.02 -16.75 24.91
CA MET A 107 6.84 -17.52 24.49
C MET A 107 7.07 -18.14 23.11
N SER A 108 6.69 -19.42 22.96
CA SER A 108 6.66 -20.06 21.65
C SER A 108 5.49 -19.51 20.83
N VAL A 109 5.77 -19.19 19.57
CA VAL A 109 4.80 -18.69 18.60
C VAL A 109 4.84 -19.59 17.38
N GLU A 110 3.69 -19.82 16.76
CA GLU A 110 3.67 -20.48 15.46
C GLU A 110 3.75 -19.43 14.35
N LEU A 111 4.76 -19.57 13.49
CA LEU A 111 4.98 -18.67 12.37
C LEU A 111 4.28 -19.23 11.13
N ARG A 112 3.37 -18.45 10.55
CA ARG A 112 2.78 -18.74 9.25
C ARG A 112 3.70 -18.19 8.17
N THR A 113 4.13 -19.05 7.26
CA THR A 113 5.12 -18.74 6.24
C THR A 113 4.58 -18.98 4.84
N TRP A 114 4.97 -18.09 3.93
CA TRP A 114 4.71 -18.24 2.51
C TRP A 114 5.99 -17.95 1.74
N ARG A 115 6.47 -18.95 0.98
CA ARG A 115 7.76 -18.90 0.26
C ARG A 115 8.93 -18.42 1.14
N GLY A 116 8.96 -18.89 2.39
CA GLY A 116 10.00 -18.55 3.37
C GLY A 116 9.85 -17.19 4.06
N ALA A 117 8.90 -16.34 3.66
CA ALA A 117 8.59 -15.10 4.38
C ALA A 117 7.52 -15.33 5.47
N VAL A 118 7.66 -14.69 6.64
CA VAL A 118 6.59 -14.72 7.67
C VAL A 118 5.45 -13.83 7.21
N VAL A 119 4.25 -14.40 7.09
CA VAL A 119 3.01 -13.70 6.72
C VAL A 119 2.00 -13.67 7.86
N GLY A 120 2.24 -14.42 8.93
CA GLY A 120 1.45 -14.31 10.15
C GLY A 120 2.14 -14.90 11.38
N LEU A 121 1.64 -14.52 12.55
CA LEU A 121 2.01 -15.05 13.85
C LEU A 121 0.75 -15.55 14.55
N GLU A 122 0.83 -16.71 15.18
CA GLU A 122 -0.26 -17.31 15.94
C GLU A 122 0.19 -17.68 17.35
N VAL A 123 -0.52 -17.16 18.36
CA VAL A 123 -0.26 -17.41 19.79
C VAL A 123 -1.59 -17.53 20.53
N ASP A 124 -1.84 -18.67 21.18
CA ASP A 124 -2.98 -18.91 22.09
C ASP A 124 -4.33 -18.37 21.58
N GLY A 125 -4.65 -18.62 20.30
CA GLY A 125 -5.90 -18.17 19.66
C GLY A 125 -5.91 -16.71 19.20
N GLY A 126 -4.84 -15.97 19.43
CA GLY A 126 -4.55 -14.67 18.82
C GLY A 126 -3.76 -14.84 17.53
N GLU A 127 -4.12 -14.06 16.51
CA GLU A 127 -3.43 -14.08 15.21
C GLU A 127 -3.08 -12.66 14.77
N GLN A 128 -1.87 -12.49 14.23
CA GLN A 128 -1.43 -11.27 13.59
C GLN A 128 -0.99 -11.57 12.16
N TRP A 129 -1.67 -10.98 11.18
CA TRP A 129 -1.29 -11.08 9.77
C TRP A 129 -0.36 -9.93 9.35
N PHE A 130 0.52 -10.23 8.40
CA PHE A 130 1.41 -9.27 7.77
C PHE A 130 1.22 -9.26 6.25
N GLN A 131 1.45 -8.11 5.64
CA GLN A 131 1.44 -7.99 4.20
C GLN A 131 2.75 -8.55 3.62
N PRO A 132 2.68 -9.51 2.68
CA PRO A 132 3.89 -10.04 2.08
C PRO A 132 4.58 -8.96 1.26
N SER A 133 5.91 -9.01 1.18
CA SER A 133 6.73 -8.04 0.43
C SER A 133 6.32 -7.89 -1.04
N VAL A 134 5.78 -8.95 -1.65
CA VAL A 134 5.25 -8.95 -3.01
C VAL A 134 4.07 -7.99 -3.20
N GLY A 135 3.27 -7.76 -2.14
CA GLY A 135 2.17 -6.79 -2.17
C GLY A 135 2.68 -5.37 -2.31
N TYR A 136 3.72 -5.01 -1.54
CA TYR A 136 4.37 -3.69 -1.65
C TYR A 136 5.06 -3.50 -3.00
N ALA A 137 5.72 -4.54 -3.51
CA ALA A 137 6.34 -4.50 -4.83
C ALA A 137 5.30 -4.25 -5.94
N LEU A 138 4.17 -4.98 -5.93
CA LEU A 138 3.07 -4.76 -6.86
C LEU A 138 2.51 -3.34 -6.74
N GLY A 139 2.28 -2.87 -5.50
CA GLY A 139 1.78 -1.52 -5.24
C GLY A 139 2.70 -0.43 -5.80
N GLY A 140 4.01 -0.58 -5.62
CA GLY A 140 5.01 0.34 -6.18
C GLY A 140 4.99 0.38 -7.71
N TRP A 141 4.87 -0.77 -8.38
CA TRP A 141 4.82 -0.82 -9.84
C TRP A 141 3.50 -0.28 -10.41
N LEU A 142 2.37 -0.56 -9.75
CA LEU A 142 1.07 0.02 -10.11
C LEU A 142 1.04 1.53 -9.89
N PHE A 143 1.64 2.01 -8.80
CA PHE A 143 1.84 3.43 -8.54
C PHE A 143 2.63 4.07 -9.68
N LEU A 144 3.77 3.49 -10.07
CA LEU A 144 4.59 3.99 -11.17
C LEU A 144 3.82 4.01 -12.50
N ALA A 145 3.06 2.95 -12.79
CA ALA A 145 2.25 2.87 -14.00
C ALA A 145 1.20 3.99 -14.05
N ALA A 146 0.51 4.22 -12.93
CA ALA A 146 -0.50 5.26 -12.81
C ALA A 146 0.11 6.68 -12.80
N MET A 147 1.33 6.87 -12.30
CA MET A 147 2.09 8.12 -12.50
C MET A 147 2.39 8.37 -13.99
N GLY A 148 2.83 7.35 -14.72
CA GLY A 148 3.02 7.42 -16.16
C GLY A 148 1.72 7.78 -16.90
N PHE A 149 0.60 7.19 -16.50
CA PHE A 149 -0.72 7.54 -17.01
C PHE A 149 -1.08 9.01 -16.75
N GLY A 150 -0.77 9.54 -15.57
CA GLY A 150 -0.98 10.96 -15.26
C GLY A 150 -0.19 11.89 -16.16
N ILE A 151 1.10 11.59 -16.37
CA ILE A 151 1.97 12.35 -17.27
C ILE A 151 1.44 12.30 -18.71
N LEU A 152 0.99 11.11 -19.14
CA LEU A 152 0.40 10.90 -20.46
C LEU A 152 -0.85 11.76 -20.66
N VAL A 153 -1.81 11.67 -19.73
CA VAL A 153 -3.04 12.47 -19.74
C VAL A 153 -2.71 13.97 -19.70
N TRP A 154 -1.71 14.38 -18.91
CA TRP A 154 -1.28 15.77 -18.85
C TRP A 154 -0.76 16.30 -20.20
N GLY A 155 0.13 15.54 -20.85
CA GLY A 155 0.67 15.88 -22.16
C GLY A 155 -0.40 15.98 -23.24
N LEU A 156 -1.43 15.12 -23.16
CA LEU A 156 -2.57 15.11 -24.07
C LEU A 156 -3.55 16.26 -23.82
N ALA A 157 -3.94 16.50 -22.57
CA ALA A 157 -5.00 17.44 -22.22
C ALA A 157 -4.52 18.90 -22.13
N PHE A 158 -3.49 19.16 -21.32
CA PHE A 158 -3.08 20.53 -20.99
C PHE A 158 -1.95 21.00 -21.91
N GLY A 159 -0.96 20.14 -22.12
CA GLY A 159 0.14 20.39 -23.04
C GLY A 159 0.98 21.65 -22.81
N PHE A 160 0.73 22.41 -21.74
CA PHE A 160 1.49 23.58 -21.34
C PHE A 160 1.41 23.83 -19.82
N TRP A 161 2.26 24.77 -19.39
CA TRP A 161 2.52 25.23 -18.04
C TRP A 161 1.55 26.35 -17.64
N ASP A 162 0.47 26.04 -16.93
CA ASP A 162 -0.49 27.06 -16.42
C ASP A 162 -0.01 27.73 -15.11
N GLY A 163 1.28 27.62 -14.76
CA GLY A 163 1.88 28.18 -13.55
C GLY A 163 2.39 27.12 -12.58
N TRP A 164 3.42 27.46 -11.79
CA TRP A 164 4.06 26.53 -10.85
C TRP A 164 3.09 26.00 -9.78
N PHE A 165 2.23 26.87 -9.25
CA PHE A 165 1.25 26.48 -8.23
C PHE A 165 0.27 25.41 -8.74
N HIS A 166 -0.37 25.64 -9.90
CA HIS A 166 -1.31 24.69 -10.48
C HIS A 166 -0.65 23.36 -10.85
N LEU A 167 0.61 23.38 -11.29
CA LEU A 167 1.38 22.17 -11.54
C LEU A 167 1.55 21.33 -10.26
N PHE A 168 2.09 21.93 -9.20
CA PHE A 168 2.32 21.21 -7.94
C PHE A 168 1.02 20.74 -7.31
N PHE A 169 -0.02 21.55 -7.33
CA PHE A 169 -1.32 21.20 -6.80
C PHE A 169 -1.93 19.99 -7.54
N ARG A 170 -1.99 20.03 -8.87
CA ARG A 170 -2.54 18.91 -9.65
C ARG A 170 -1.66 17.65 -9.52
N LEU A 171 -0.33 17.79 -9.45
CA LEU A 171 0.57 16.67 -9.18
C LEU A 171 0.30 16.05 -7.80
N PHE A 172 0.11 16.87 -6.77
CA PHE A 172 -0.24 16.42 -5.42
C PHE A 172 -1.56 15.66 -5.41
N CYS A 173 -2.62 16.23 -6.00
CA CYS A 173 -3.92 15.56 -6.14
C CYS A 173 -3.80 14.23 -6.88
N TRP A 174 -2.99 14.18 -7.95
CA TRP A 174 -2.74 12.97 -8.71
C TRP A 174 -2.02 11.90 -7.90
N VAL A 175 -0.91 12.25 -7.24
CA VAL A 175 -0.15 11.33 -6.39
C VAL A 175 -1.03 10.77 -5.28
N PHE A 176 -1.80 11.64 -4.61
CA PHE A 176 -2.73 11.23 -3.57
C PHE A 176 -3.77 10.24 -4.10
N PHE A 177 -4.39 10.55 -5.23
CA PHE A 177 -5.35 9.66 -5.88
C PHE A 177 -4.74 8.29 -6.24
N VAL A 178 -3.55 8.29 -6.83
CA VAL A 178 -2.85 7.07 -7.23
C VAL A 178 -2.44 6.21 -6.02
N LEU A 179 -1.96 6.83 -4.93
CA LEU A 179 -1.61 6.10 -3.71
C LEU A 179 -2.81 5.36 -3.14
N LEU A 180 -3.96 6.03 -3.06
CA LEU A 180 -5.19 5.42 -2.57
C LEU A 180 -5.66 4.28 -3.47
N LEU A 181 -5.65 4.50 -4.79
CA LEU A 181 -6.07 3.48 -5.75
C LEU A 181 -5.14 2.26 -5.74
N ALA A 182 -3.83 2.48 -5.71
CA ALA A 182 -2.83 1.40 -5.67
C ALA A 182 -2.92 0.61 -4.35
N GLY A 183 -3.08 1.30 -3.21
CA GLY A 183 -3.26 0.66 -1.91
C GLY A 183 -4.53 -0.18 -1.84
N ALA A 184 -5.67 0.37 -2.25
CA ALA A 184 -6.94 -0.37 -2.27
C ALA A 184 -6.87 -1.58 -3.22
N THR A 185 -6.33 -1.38 -4.44
CA THR A 185 -6.23 -2.46 -5.44
C THR A 185 -5.32 -3.58 -4.96
N THR A 186 -4.17 -3.27 -4.37
CA THR A 186 -3.25 -4.30 -3.84
C THR A 186 -3.83 -5.04 -2.66
N GLY A 187 -4.53 -4.35 -1.74
CA GLY A 187 -5.26 -4.99 -0.65
C GLY A 187 -6.31 -5.98 -1.14
N VAL A 188 -7.16 -5.55 -2.08
CA VAL A 188 -8.20 -6.40 -2.68
C VAL A 188 -7.61 -7.57 -3.47
N LEU A 189 -6.51 -7.35 -4.19
CA LEU A 189 -5.83 -8.43 -4.93
C LEU A 189 -5.20 -9.46 -3.99
N ALA A 190 -4.65 -9.04 -2.85
CA ALA A 190 -3.97 -9.93 -1.91
C ALA A 190 -4.95 -10.69 -1.00
N TYR A 191 -5.97 -10.02 -0.45
CA TYR A 191 -6.84 -10.58 0.60
C TYR A 191 -8.28 -10.85 0.13
N GLY A 192 -8.62 -10.43 -1.09
CA GLY A 192 -9.99 -10.39 -1.59
C GLY A 192 -10.73 -9.14 -1.12
N PHE A 193 -12.01 -9.05 -1.47
CA PHE A 193 -12.87 -8.00 -0.93
C PHE A 193 -13.07 -8.24 0.56
N ALA A 194 -12.89 -7.20 1.37
CA ALA A 194 -13.39 -7.19 2.73
C ALA A 194 -14.89 -7.51 2.72
N SER A 195 -15.40 -8.09 3.80
CA SER A 195 -16.83 -8.34 4.01
C SER A 195 -17.36 -7.54 5.18
N GLY A 196 -18.66 -7.27 5.19
CA GLY A 196 -19.32 -6.55 6.29
C GLY A 196 -18.89 -5.09 6.41
N TRP A 197 -18.67 -4.63 7.65
CA TRP A 197 -18.39 -3.22 7.94
C TRP A 197 -17.09 -2.70 7.33
N ALA A 198 -16.05 -3.54 7.24
CA ALA A 198 -14.77 -3.15 6.65
C ALA A 198 -14.92 -2.77 5.17
N LEU A 199 -15.73 -3.50 4.40
CA LEU A 199 -16.01 -3.15 3.00
C LEU A 199 -16.70 -1.80 2.87
N VAL A 200 -17.71 -1.55 3.72
CA VAL A 200 -18.45 -0.27 3.72
C VAL A 200 -17.50 0.87 4.00
N ARG A 201 -16.65 0.75 5.03
CA ARG A 201 -15.64 1.76 5.38
C ARG A 201 -14.69 2.01 4.20
N ASP A 202 -14.18 0.96 3.57
CA ASP A 202 -13.19 1.09 2.50
C ASP A 202 -13.81 1.71 1.23
N VAL A 203 -15.05 1.33 0.87
CA VAL A 203 -15.79 1.93 -0.25
C VAL A 203 -16.12 3.39 0.02
N VAL A 204 -16.65 3.72 1.21
CA VAL A 204 -16.98 5.10 1.58
C VAL A 204 -15.72 5.96 1.61
N GLY A 205 -14.63 5.46 2.20
CA GLY A 205 -13.34 6.16 2.23
C GLY A 205 -12.79 6.41 0.82
N PHE A 206 -12.88 5.41 -0.07
CA PHE A 206 -12.48 5.57 -1.47
C PHE A 206 -13.33 6.61 -2.19
N LEU A 207 -14.66 6.54 -2.09
CA LEU A 207 -15.57 7.49 -2.73
C LEU A 207 -15.36 8.92 -2.22
N PHE A 208 -15.16 9.08 -0.91
CA PHE A 208 -14.88 10.37 -0.30
C PHE A 208 -13.58 10.97 -0.84
N ALA A 209 -12.49 10.21 -0.83
CA ALA A 209 -11.21 10.68 -1.34
C ALA A 209 -11.21 10.92 -2.85
N PHE A 210 -11.91 10.06 -3.61
CA PHE A 210 -12.16 10.24 -5.04
C PHE A 210 -12.92 11.54 -5.31
N GLY A 211 -13.95 11.82 -4.52
CA GLY A 211 -14.74 13.04 -4.61
C GLY A 211 -13.90 14.30 -4.38
N ILE A 212 -13.07 14.30 -3.33
CA ILE A 212 -12.16 15.43 -3.03
C ILE A 212 -11.16 15.62 -4.17
N ALA A 213 -10.47 14.55 -4.59
CA ALA A 213 -9.46 14.63 -5.64
C ALA A 213 -10.08 15.10 -6.98
N SER A 214 -11.27 14.60 -7.32
CA SER A 214 -11.99 14.99 -8.53
C SER A 214 -12.46 16.43 -8.47
N ALA A 215 -13.05 16.87 -7.35
CA ALA A 215 -13.49 18.25 -7.16
C ALA A 215 -12.31 19.23 -7.21
N MET A 216 -11.18 18.89 -6.57
CA MET A 216 -9.94 19.68 -6.63
C MET A 216 -9.38 19.74 -8.06
N LEU A 217 -9.34 18.62 -8.77
CA LEU A 217 -8.84 18.57 -10.13
C LEU A 217 -9.74 19.38 -11.07
N LEU A 218 -11.07 19.18 -11.02
CA LEU A 218 -12.05 19.90 -11.84
C LEU A 218 -12.08 21.39 -11.53
N GLY A 219 -12.05 21.78 -10.24
CA GLY A 219 -11.99 23.19 -9.84
C GLY A 219 -10.71 23.89 -10.29
N SER A 220 -9.63 23.15 -10.54
CA SER A 220 -8.41 23.72 -11.13
C SER A 220 -8.49 23.96 -12.64
N LEU A 221 -9.58 23.53 -13.30
CA LEU A 221 -9.82 23.68 -14.74
C LEU A 221 -10.67 24.90 -15.08
N ASP A 222 -11.45 25.40 -14.12
CA ASP A 222 -12.22 26.62 -14.30
C ASP A 222 -11.27 27.80 -14.45
N ARG A 223 -11.15 28.25 -15.71
CA ARG A 223 -10.36 29.42 -16.09
C ARG A 223 -11.04 30.67 -15.50
N TRP A 224 -10.32 31.38 -14.64
CA TRP A 224 -10.57 32.80 -14.40
C TRP A 224 -10.10 33.61 -15.61
#